data_AF-A0A961GK87-F1
#
_entry.id   AF-A0A961GK87-F1
#
_cell.length_a   1.000
_cell.length_b   1.000
_cell.length_c   1.000
_cell.angle_alpha   90.00
_cell.angle_beta   90.00
_cell.angle_gamma   90.00
#
_symmetry.space_group_name_H-M   'P 1'
#
loop_
_entity.id
_entity.type
_entity.pdbx_description
1 polymer ?
#
loop_
_entity_poly.entity_id
_entity_poly.type
_entity_poly.pdbx_seq_one_letter_code
_entity_poly.pdbx_strand_id
1 'polypeptide(L)' 'AVALVDGVRQVQLACWTRRALEAVEQALAVGRRSIQTVLDDLDVCVVADVPAGQLIDLDTPADVDRYASGP' A
#
# COMPACT_ATOMS: atom_id res chain seq x y z
N ALA A 1 8.11 -1.99 4.98
CA ALA A 1 7.14 -1.46 5.95
C ALA A 1 5.89 -1.02 5.20
N VAL A 2 4.70 -1.21 5.77
CA VAL A 2 3.41 -0.84 5.15
C VAL A 2 2.57 -0.06 6.16
N ALA A 3 2.01 1.07 5.75
CA ALA A 3 1.12 1.85 6.60
C ALA A 3 -0.24 1.14 6.78
N LEU A 4 -0.81 1.24 7.97
CA LEU A 4 -2.17 0.83 8.27
C LEU A 4 -3.03 2.07 8.53
N VAL A 5 -4.05 2.28 7.69
CA VAL A 5 -5.00 3.39 7.81
C VAL A 5 -6.40 2.81 7.89
N ASP A 6 -7.14 3.14 8.96
CA ASP A 6 -8.50 2.63 9.21
C ASP A 6 -8.62 1.10 9.05
N GLY A 7 -7.60 0.36 9.48
CA GLY A 7 -7.56 -1.11 9.41
C GLY A 7 -7.16 -1.68 8.04
N VAL A 8 -6.86 -0.83 7.05
CA VAL A 8 -6.47 -1.24 5.69
C VAL A 8 -4.98 -0.99 5.45
N ARG A 9 -4.28 -2.01 4.94
CA ARG A 9 -2.87 -1.91 4.55
C ARG A 9 -2.73 -1.10 3.26
N GLN A 10 -1.95 -0.03 3.31
CA GLN A 10 -1.65 0.83 2.17
C GLN A 10 -0.47 0.25 1.36
N VAL A 11 -0.70 -0.88 0.69
CA VAL A 11 0.35 -1.71 0.08
C VAL A 11 1.12 -1.01 -1.05
N GLN A 12 0.50 -0.06 -1.75
CA GLN A 12 1.15 0.70 -2.82
C GLN A 12 2.16 1.74 -2.27
N LEU A 13 2.02 2.15 -1.01
CA LEU A 13 2.92 3.08 -0.31
C LEU A 13 3.97 2.37 0.54
N ALA A 14 4.22 1.08 0.27
CA ALA A 14 5.15 0.28 1.03
C ALA A 14 6.61 0.77 0.83
N CYS A 15 7.36 0.82 1.93
CA CYS A 15 8.81 0.98 1.88
C CYS A 15 9.48 -0.39 1.73
N TRP A 16 10.24 -0.56 0.65
CA TRP A 16 10.89 -1.82 0.28
C TRP A 16 12.39 -1.79 0.59
N THR A 17 12.89 -2.91 1.09
CA THR A 17 14.34 -3.13 1.18
C THR A 17 14.82 -3.87 -0.06
N ARG A 18 16.11 -3.74 -0.39
CA ARG A 18 16.70 -4.49 -1.51
C ARG A 18 16.57 -6.01 -1.37
N ARG A 19 16.52 -6.52 -0.13
CA ARG A 19 16.34 -7.95 0.16
C ARG A 19 14.99 -8.49 -0.29
N ALA A 20 13.96 -7.64 -0.39
CA ALA A 20 12.64 -8.05 -0.83
C ALA A 20 12.54 -8.29 -2.35
N LEU A 21 13.55 -7.85 -3.13
CA LEU A 21 13.53 -7.95 -4.60
C LEU A 21 13.37 -9.39 -5.08
N GLU A 22 14.08 -10.33 -4.47
CA GLU A 22 14.03 -11.74 -4.86
C GLU A 22 12.61 -12.32 -4.71
N ALA A 23 11.92 -11.99 -3.61
CA ALA A 23 10.54 -12.44 -3.39
C ALA A 23 9.56 -11.81 -4.41
N VAL A 24 9.77 -10.54 -4.77
CA VAL A 24 8.99 -9.87 -5.82
C VAL A 24 9.19 -10.56 -7.17
N GLU A 25 10.43 -10.86 -7.55
CA GLU A 25 10.76 -11.53 -8.81
C GLU A 25 10.17 -12.94 -8.88
N GLN A 26 10.28 -13.72 -7.78
CA GLN A 26 9.69 -15.05 -7.68
C GLN A 26 8.16 -15.00 -7.82
N ALA A 27 7.51 -14.06 -7.16
CA ALA A 27 6.06 -13.89 -7.25
C ALA A 27 5.62 -13.54 -8.68
N LEU A 28 6.34 -12.65 -9.37
CA LEU A 28 6.07 -12.29 -10.76
C LEU A 28 6.28 -13.47 -11.71
N ALA A 29 7.32 -14.28 -11.48
CA ALA A 29 7.63 -15.45 -12.32
C ALA A 29 6.52 -16.50 -12.32
N VAL A 30 5.80 -16.65 -11.20
CA VAL A 30 4.63 -17.55 -11.08
C VAL A 30 3.30 -16.86 -11.41
N GLY A 31 3.34 -15.65 -11.94
CA GLY A 31 2.17 -14.92 -12.43
C GLY A 31 1.36 -14.18 -11.36
N ARG A 32 1.86 -14.04 -10.12
CA ARG A 32 1.19 -13.21 -9.11
C ARG A 32 1.30 -11.73 -9.50
N ARG A 33 0.18 -11.02 -9.47
CA ARG A 33 0.08 -9.60 -9.87
C ARG A 33 -0.33 -8.65 -8.75
N SER A 34 -0.70 -9.18 -7.59
CA SER A 34 -1.09 -8.38 -6.43
C SER A 34 0.12 -8.12 -5.54
N ILE A 35 0.37 -6.86 -5.18
CA ILE A 35 1.42 -6.51 -4.21
C ILE A 35 1.12 -7.14 -2.85
N GLN A 36 -0.17 -7.20 -2.47
CA GLN A 36 -0.60 -7.83 -1.21
C GLN A 36 -0.08 -9.27 -1.12
N THR A 37 -0.17 -10.07 -2.19
CA THR A 37 0.25 -11.47 -2.16
C THR A 37 1.76 -11.65 -2.12
N VAL A 38 2.55 -10.63 -2.47
CA VAL A 38 4.00 -10.64 -2.25
C VAL A 38 4.30 -10.31 -0.79
N LEU A 39 3.58 -9.35 -0.22
CA LEU A 39 3.74 -8.91 1.17
C LEU A 39 3.35 -10.01 2.17
N ASP A 40 2.36 -10.85 1.85
CA ASP A 40 1.93 -11.95 2.72
C ASP A 40 3.00 -13.03 2.95
N ASP A 41 3.98 -13.14 2.03
CA ASP A 41 5.09 -14.08 2.11
C ASP A 41 6.34 -13.47 2.79
N LEU A 42 6.28 -12.19 3.16
CA LEU A 42 7.39 -11.45 3.74
C LEU A 42 7.16 -11.11 5.22
N ASP A 43 8.24 -10.94 5.96
CA ASP A 43 8.17 -10.35 7.30
C ASP A 43 7.96 -8.83 7.19
N VAL A 44 6.68 -8.43 7.14
CA VAL A 44 6.27 -7.04 6.91
C VAL A 44 6.08 -6.31 8.23
N CYS A 45 6.94 -5.32 8.48
CA CYS A 45 6.70 -4.32 9.53
C CYS A 45 5.48 -3.46 9.17
N VAL A 46 4.46 -3.46 10.02
CA VAL A 46 3.27 -2.60 9.90
C VAL A 46 3.48 -1.33 10.69
N VAL A 47 3.29 -0.18 10.05
CA VAL A 47 3.29 1.13 10.69
C VAL A 47 1.85 1.46 11.08
N ALA A 48 1.56 1.39 12.37
CA ALA A 48 0.24 1.70 12.94
C ALA A 48 0.02 3.21 13.11
N ASP A 49 -1.21 3.59 13.47
CA ASP A 49 -1.61 4.94 13.88
C ASP A 49 -1.37 6.03 12.83
N VAL A 50 -1.42 5.69 11.54
CA VAL A 50 -1.36 6.67 10.47
C VAL A 50 -2.73 7.37 10.35
N PRO A 51 -2.84 8.69 10.55
CA PRO A 51 -4.12 9.39 10.49
C PRO A 51 -4.73 9.31 9.08
N ALA A 52 -6.02 8.98 8.99
CA ALA A 52 -6.73 8.82 7.72
C ALA A 52 -6.63 10.03 6.78
N GLY A 53 -6.58 11.25 7.34
CA GLY A 53 -6.43 12.47 6.56
C GLY A 53 -5.03 12.69 5.94
N GLN A 54 -4.02 11.86 6.26
CA GLN A 54 -2.68 11.99 5.68
C GLN A 54 -2.50 11.22 4.37
N LEU A 55 -3.28 10.16 4.16
CA LEU A 55 -3.20 9.29 2.99
C LEU A 55 -4.59 9.21 2.35
N ILE A 56 -4.87 10.18 1.48
CA ILE A 56 -6.11 10.23 0.70
C ILE A 56 -5.80 9.70 -0.69
N ASP A 57 -6.57 8.69 -1.11
CA ASP A 57 -6.54 8.19 -2.49
C ASP A 57 -7.62 8.89 -3.32
N LEU A 58 -7.27 9.25 -4.55
CA LEU A 58 -8.15 9.98 -5.48
C LEU A 58 -8.17 9.24 -6.81
N ASP A 59 -9.12 8.32 -6.96
CA ASP A 59 -9.23 7.46 -8.14
C ASP A 59 -10.16 8.03 -9.20
N THR A 60 -11.09 8.90 -8.80
CA THR A 60 -12.15 9.42 -9.68
C THR A 60 -12.24 10.94 -9.65
N PRO A 61 -12.81 11.57 -10.70
CA PRO A 61 -13.10 13.01 -10.67
C PRO A 61 -13.97 13.44 -9.47
N ALA A 62 -14.90 12.58 -9.03
CA ALA A 62 -15.75 12.87 -7.88
C ALA A 62 -14.94 12.92 -6.56
N ASP A 63 -13.87 12.12 -6.44
CA ASP A 63 -12.96 12.20 -5.30
C ASP A 63 -12.25 13.54 -5.28
N VAL A 64 -11.78 14.01 -6.44
CA VAL A 64 -11.15 15.33 -6.57
C VAL A 64 -12.11 16.44 -6.12
N ASP A 65 -13.35 16.44 -6.60
CA ASP A 65 -14.35 17.45 -6.23
C ASP A 65 -14.65 17.47 -4.72
N ARG A 66 -14.75 16.26 -4.13
CA ARG A 66 -14.99 16.08 -2.69
C ARG A 66 -13.88 16.69 -1.83
N TYR A 67 -12.63 16.63 -2.27
CA TYR A 67 -11.48 17.11 -1.50
C TYR A 67 -10.96 18.49 -1.93
N ALA A 68 -11.25 18.94 -3.16
CA ALA A 68 -10.89 20.27 -3.66
C ALA A 68 -11.65 21.40 -2.95
N SER A 69 -12.81 21.10 -2.39
CA SER A 69 -13.65 22.05 -1.66
C SER A 69 -13.22 22.23 -0.20
N GLY A 70 -12.29 21.40 0.29
CA GLY A 70 -11.90 21.32 1.71
C GLY A 70 -13.04 20.91 2.65
N PRO A 71 -12.75 20.52 3.90
CA PRO A 71 -13.66 20.77 5.00
C PRO A 71 -13.79 22.29 5.28
#